data_AF-A0A1D6IDU7-F1
#
_entry.id   AF-A0A1D6IDU7-F1
#
_cell.length_a   1.000
_cell.length_b   1.000
_cell.length_c   1.000
_cell.angle_alpha   90.00
_cell.angle_beta   90.00
_cell.angle_gamma   90.00
#
_symmetry.space_group_name_H-M   'P 1'
#
loop_
_entity.id
_entity.type
_entity.pdbx_description
1 polymer ?
#
loop_
_entity_poly.entity_id
_entity_poly.type
_entity_poly.pdbx_seq_one_letter_code
_entity_poly.pdbx_strand_id
1 'polypeptide(L)'
;MASASRVRLGTLVPLTKDNAGSSNGSVSSIPIFQGPNVVGRDHLVVVDKRISRKHLSLHASTDGSIEVVVEGPNPIIVRSKGQRRKVCAKETAKIAHGDVLELIPGDYFVKYVDMGDEHVPMHLSDLMKGKRYSEEHGAAVKRIRQIMEDEALAKTLQESFAADDAAVSGMPSGQKISSHDSAGSSERNNDRTHSVGPLKDMLPLTFRLMHVQGLPSWTNTSSVTIQDVIQGEVLLAVLSNYMVDIDWLLTACPSLRKVPHVLVLHGQDGASLELMKKLKPANWILHRPPLPISFGTHHSKAMLLVYPQGIRIVVHTANLIHVDWNYKSQGLWMQDFPWKDTVDMNKKTAFENDLVDYLSALKWPEFRVNLPGVGDVNINAAFFRKFDYSNSMVRLIGSVPGYHVGSNIRKWGHMKLRNVLDEIMFNKQFCKSPLIYQFSSLGSLDEKWMSEFACSLSAGKSDDGSQLGIGKPLIVWPTVEDVRCSIEGYAAGSCIPSPQKNVERDFLKKYWSRWKADHVGRC
;
A
#
# COMPACT_ATOMS: atom_id res chain seq x y z
N MET A 1 -15.80 34.80 10.62
CA MET A 1 -16.02 34.68 12.08
C MET A 1 -14.88 33.86 12.66
N ALA A 2 -14.12 34.43 13.61
CA ALA A 2 -13.00 33.76 14.25
C ALA A 2 -13.48 32.52 15.05
N SER A 3 -12.78 31.40 14.90
CA SER A 3 -13.04 30.17 15.65
C SER A 3 -12.70 30.39 17.12
N ALA A 4 -13.70 30.55 17.98
CA ALA A 4 -13.52 30.60 19.42
C ALA A 4 -12.84 29.29 19.90
N SER A 5 -11.68 29.39 20.53
CA SER A 5 -11.04 28.29 21.25
C SER A 5 -11.93 27.89 22.42
N ARG A 6 -12.40 26.65 22.46
CA ARG A 6 -13.17 26.14 23.60
C ARG A 6 -12.24 25.93 24.79
N VAL A 7 -12.64 26.39 25.97
CA VAL A 7 -11.88 26.23 27.22
C VAL A 7 -11.86 24.75 27.61
N ARG A 8 -10.69 24.20 27.91
CA ARG A 8 -10.53 22.82 28.42
C ARG A 8 -10.79 22.81 29.93
N LEU A 9 -11.63 21.90 30.40
CA LEU A 9 -12.05 21.75 31.81
C LEU A 9 -11.55 20.46 32.46
N GLY A 10 -10.92 19.55 31.71
CA GLY A 10 -10.34 18.35 32.30
C GLY A 10 -10.04 17.27 31.27
N THR A 11 -9.80 16.07 31.76
CA THR A 11 -9.45 14.90 30.94
C THR A 11 -10.06 13.63 31.53
N LEU A 12 -10.63 12.77 30.69
CA LEU A 12 -10.88 11.38 31.04
C LEU A 12 -9.61 10.58 30.79
N VAL A 13 -8.98 10.12 31.86
CA VAL A 13 -7.70 9.41 31.83
C VAL A 13 -7.97 7.90 31.91
N PRO A 14 -7.36 7.07 31.05
CA PRO A 14 -7.51 5.62 31.12
C PRO A 14 -6.84 5.09 32.39
N LEU A 15 -7.49 4.15 33.09
CA LEU A 15 -6.86 3.45 34.21
C LEU A 15 -6.22 2.15 33.70
N THR A 16 -4.89 2.07 33.72
CA THR A 16 -4.14 0.83 33.50
C THR A 16 -4.13 -0.02 34.77
N LYS A 17 -4.21 -1.33 34.58
CA LYS A 17 -4.64 -2.33 35.54
C LYS A 17 -3.60 -2.61 36.63
N ASP A 18 -3.72 -1.93 37.77
CA ASP A 18 -3.42 -2.52 39.09
C ASP A 18 -4.72 -2.44 39.91
N ASN A 19 -5.28 -3.60 40.28
CA ASN A 19 -6.44 -3.78 41.21
C ASN A 19 -7.91 -3.79 40.71
N ALA A 20 -8.25 -4.05 39.43
CA ALA A 20 -9.68 -4.18 39.06
C ALA A 20 -10.09 -5.19 37.95
N GLY A 21 -9.28 -6.21 37.65
CA GLY A 21 -9.81 -7.47 37.10
C GLY A 21 -10.65 -7.48 35.79
N SER A 22 -10.21 -6.84 34.68
CA SER A 22 -10.70 -7.18 33.32
C SER A 22 -9.59 -7.31 32.27
N SER A 23 -9.84 -8.14 31.24
CA SER A 23 -8.90 -8.64 30.25
C SER A 23 -8.93 -7.95 28.87
N ASN A 24 -9.79 -6.97 28.57
CA ASN A 24 -9.87 -6.48 27.19
C ASN A 24 -10.04 -4.95 27.06
N GLY A 25 -8.94 -4.25 26.77
CA GLY A 25 -8.96 -2.98 26.03
C GLY A 25 -8.42 -1.75 26.76
N SER A 26 -7.69 -0.92 26.01
CA SER A 26 -7.19 0.39 26.44
C SER A 26 -8.05 1.51 25.81
N VAL A 27 -8.21 2.63 26.50
CA VAL A 27 -8.91 3.85 26.02
C VAL A 27 -7.84 4.93 25.82
N SER A 28 -7.98 5.83 24.84
CA SER A 28 -7.11 7.02 24.75
C SER A 28 -7.54 8.08 25.76
N SER A 29 -6.62 8.91 26.28
CA SER A 29 -6.99 10.06 27.10
C SER A 29 -7.91 11.03 26.32
N ILE A 30 -9.05 11.41 26.90
CA ILE A 30 -10.05 12.23 26.22
C ILE A 30 -10.12 13.61 26.88
N PRO A 31 -9.72 14.69 26.20
CA PRO A 31 -9.87 16.05 26.74
C PRO A 31 -11.35 16.44 26.79
N ILE A 32 -11.77 17.03 27.92
CA ILE A 32 -13.12 17.56 28.13
C ILE A 32 -13.08 19.08 28.04
N PHE A 33 -13.93 19.63 27.18
CA PHE A 33 -14.06 21.08 26.95
C PHE A 33 -15.38 21.60 27.49
N GLN A 34 -15.42 22.86 27.89
CA GLN A 34 -16.65 23.56 28.28
C GLN A 34 -17.73 23.42 27.19
N GLY A 35 -18.94 23.06 27.60
CA GLY A 35 -20.08 22.74 26.72
C GLY A 35 -20.14 21.26 26.31
N PRO A 36 -20.68 20.92 25.13
CA PRO A 36 -20.94 19.53 24.72
C PRO A 36 -19.67 18.80 24.27
N ASN A 37 -19.47 17.58 24.76
CA ASN A 37 -18.43 16.64 24.34
C ASN A 37 -19.07 15.29 24.03
N VAL A 38 -18.39 14.48 23.22
CA VAL A 38 -18.88 13.16 22.82
C VAL A 38 -17.79 12.14 23.08
N VAL A 39 -18.16 11.06 23.78
CA VAL A 39 -17.31 9.88 23.97
C VAL A 39 -17.98 8.70 23.28
N GLY A 40 -17.16 7.85 22.67
CA GLY A 40 -17.65 6.70 21.94
C GLY A 40 -16.50 5.87 21.40
N ARG A 41 -16.82 4.84 20.62
CA ARG A 41 -15.89 3.78 20.22
C ARG A 41 -14.62 4.25 19.51
N ASP A 42 -14.66 5.44 18.92
CA ASP A 42 -13.50 6.03 18.22
C ASP A 42 -12.41 6.51 19.21
N HIS A 43 -12.70 6.49 20.52
CA HIS A 43 -11.75 6.78 21.61
C HIS A 43 -11.14 5.51 22.24
N LEU A 44 -11.49 4.32 21.77
CA LEU A 44 -10.91 3.06 22.22
C LEU A 44 -9.67 2.71 21.38
N VAL A 45 -8.63 2.16 22.00
CA VAL A 45 -7.44 1.66 21.31
C VAL A 45 -7.77 0.43 20.46
N VAL A 46 -8.70 -0.41 20.93
CA VAL A 46 -9.26 -1.56 20.21
C VAL A 46 -10.77 -1.37 20.08
N VAL A 47 -11.30 -1.45 18.86
CA VAL A 47 -12.72 -1.19 18.59
C VAL A 47 -13.60 -2.30 19.16
N ASP A 48 -14.50 -1.91 20.06
CA ASP A 48 -15.57 -2.76 20.58
C ASP A 48 -16.94 -2.26 20.10
N LYS A 49 -17.68 -3.13 19.39
CA LYS A 49 -19.00 -2.81 18.83
C LYS A 49 -20.08 -2.61 19.89
N ARG A 50 -19.83 -3.02 21.15
CA ARG A 50 -20.71 -2.75 22.29
C ARG A 50 -20.77 -1.24 22.62
N ILE A 51 -19.73 -0.48 22.27
CA ILE A 51 -19.70 0.98 22.43
C ILE A 51 -20.12 1.65 21.10
N SER A 52 -21.06 2.59 21.16
CA SER A 52 -21.53 3.33 19.97
C SER A 52 -20.54 4.42 19.55
N ARG A 53 -20.65 4.95 18.32
CA ARG A 53 -19.84 6.11 17.87
C ARG A 53 -20.08 7.35 18.74
N LYS A 54 -21.34 7.58 19.11
CA LYS A 54 -21.78 8.54 20.12
C LYS A 54 -22.36 7.73 21.27
N HIS A 55 -21.50 7.23 22.16
CA HIS A 55 -21.93 6.39 23.28
C HIS A 55 -22.34 7.22 24.49
N LEU A 56 -21.62 8.32 24.74
CA LEU A 56 -21.92 9.29 25.78
C LEU A 56 -21.91 10.71 25.20
N SER A 57 -22.87 11.53 25.63
CA SER A 57 -22.81 12.99 25.53
C SER A 57 -22.45 13.54 26.90
N LEU A 58 -21.42 14.39 26.98
CA LEU A 58 -20.98 15.03 28.22
C LEU A 58 -21.21 16.53 28.11
N HIS A 59 -21.94 17.12 29.04
CA HIS A 59 -22.13 18.55 29.15
C HIS A 59 -21.35 19.07 30.34
N ALA A 60 -20.22 19.73 30.06
CA ALA A 60 -19.33 20.27 31.08
C ALA A 60 -19.63 21.75 31.32
N SER A 61 -19.96 22.08 32.57
CA SER A 61 -20.33 23.42 33.03
C SER A 61 -19.15 24.15 33.66
N THR A 62 -19.24 25.47 33.79
CA THR A 62 -18.18 26.33 34.37
C THR A 62 -17.94 26.10 35.86
N ASP A 63 -18.86 25.43 36.54
CA ASP A 63 -18.78 25.06 37.96
C ASP A 63 -18.01 23.74 38.19
N GLY A 64 -17.42 23.15 37.14
CA GLY A 64 -16.72 21.87 37.19
C GLY A 64 -17.65 20.65 37.21
N SER A 65 -18.97 20.85 37.17
CA SER A 65 -19.92 19.74 37.06
C SER A 65 -20.02 19.24 35.62
N ILE A 66 -20.02 17.92 35.45
CA ILE A 66 -20.23 17.28 34.15
C ILE A 66 -21.47 16.40 34.23
N GLU A 67 -22.44 16.67 33.37
CA GLU A 67 -23.57 15.78 33.15
C GLU A 67 -23.27 14.82 31.99
N VAL A 68 -23.44 13.54 32.24
CA VAL A 68 -23.24 12.43 31.31
C VAL A 68 -24.60 11.90 30.89
N VAL A 69 -24.83 11.78 29.58
CA VAL A 69 -26.02 11.16 29.01
C VAL A 69 -25.59 9.94 28.19
N VAL A 70 -26.19 8.78 28.44
CA VAL A 70 -25.90 7.56 27.68
C VAL A 70 -26.71 7.55 26.40
N GLU A 71 -26.03 7.66 25.27
CA GLU A 71 -26.64 7.77 23.94
C GLU A 71 -26.62 6.43 23.20
N GLY A 72 -25.69 5.53 23.57
CA GLY A 72 -25.62 4.19 23.02
C GLY A 72 -26.64 3.22 23.64
N PRO A 73 -26.85 2.04 23.02
CA PRO A 73 -27.81 1.05 23.48
C PRO A 73 -27.33 0.27 24.71
N ASN A 74 -26.02 0.24 24.98
CA ASN A 74 -25.44 -0.44 26.14
C ASN A 74 -25.26 0.53 27.31
N PRO A 75 -25.51 0.09 28.56
CA PRO A 75 -25.37 0.91 29.74
C PRO A 75 -23.90 1.15 30.09
N ILE A 76 -23.63 2.22 30.85
CA ILE A 76 -22.33 2.43 31.50
C ILE A 76 -22.45 2.24 33.01
N ILE A 77 -21.32 2.22 33.69
CA ILE A 77 -21.26 2.33 35.15
C ILE A 77 -20.55 3.63 35.53
N VAL A 78 -21.14 4.37 36.46
CA VAL A 78 -20.50 5.51 37.14
C VAL A 78 -20.14 5.07 38.56
N ARG A 79 -18.86 5.14 38.91
CA ARG A 79 -18.35 4.95 40.26
C ARG A 79 -18.04 6.30 40.87
N SER A 80 -18.85 6.71 41.85
CA SER A 80 -18.63 7.95 42.60
C SER A 80 -18.67 7.67 44.09
N LYS A 81 -17.66 8.15 44.83
CA LYS A 81 -17.53 7.99 46.29
C LYS A 81 -17.76 6.54 46.79
N GLY A 82 -17.25 5.55 46.06
CA GLY A 82 -17.39 4.13 46.38
C GLY A 82 -18.73 3.48 45.99
N GLN A 83 -19.71 4.25 45.52
CA GLN A 83 -20.96 3.71 45.00
C GLN A 83 -20.86 3.39 43.51
N ARG A 84 -21.33 2.20 43.12
CA ARG A 84 -21.35 1.73 41.73
C ARG A 84 -22.78 1.85 41.17
N ARG A 85 -23.03 2.84 40.32
CA ARG A 85 -24.34 3.10 39.72
C ARG A 85 -24.35 2.73 38.23
N LYS A 86 -25.34 1.94 37.82
CA LYS A 86 -25.62 1.66 36.40
C LYS A 86 -26.46 2.79 35.80
N VAL A 87 -26.10 3.24 34.61
CA VAL A 87 -26.81 4.29 33.86
C VAL A 87 -27.18 3.72 32.50
N CYS A 88 -28.47 3.61 32.22
CA CYS A 88 -29.00 3.01 30.99
C CYS A 88 -29.16 4.04 29.87
N ALA A 89 -29.47 3.58 28.66
CA ALA A 89 -29.68 4.44 27.50
C ALA A 89 -30.73 5.54 27.80
N LYS A 90 -30.40 6.78 27.43
CA LYS A 90 -31.16 8.02 27.67
C LYS A 90 -31.24 8.48 29.13
N GLU A 91 -30.61 7.78 30.07
CA GLU A 91 -30.48 8.25 31.44
C GLU A 91 -29.29 9.19 31.59
N THR A 92 -29.36 10.06 32.61
CA THR A 92 -28.29 11.01 32.94
C THR A 92 -27.66 10.71 34.31
N ALA A 93 -26.38 11.06 34.43
CA ALA A 93 -25.64 11.00 35.67
C ALA A 93 -24.67 12.18 35.77
N LYS A 94 -24.38 12.64 36.98
CA LYS A 94 -23.35 13.65 37.22
C LYS A 94 -22.04 12.96 37.57
N ILE A 95 -20.93 13.46 37.02
CA ILE A 95 -19.58 13.06 37.39
C ILE A 95 -18.79 14.26 37.90
N ALA A 96 -17.94 14.00 38.89
CA ALA A 96 -17.02 14.97 39.48
C ALA A 96 -15.58 14.45 39.43
N HIS A 97 -14.63 15.31 39.77
CA HIS A 97 -13.22 14.94 39.86
C HIS A 97 -13.05 13.65 40.69
N GLY A 98 -12.31 12.69 40.13
CA GLY A 98 -11.99 11.43 40.78
C GLY A 98 -12.96 10.28 40.48
N ASP A 99 -14.13 10.56 39.91
CA ASP A 99 -15.09 9.53 39.52
C ASP A 99 -14.57 8.67 38.37
N VAL A 100 -14.95 7.39 38.39
CA VAL A 100 -14.54 6.39 37.37
C VAL A 100 -15.74 5.92 36.57
N LEU A 101 -15.61 5.94 35.26
CA LEU A 101 -16.58 5.42 34.31
C LEU A 101 -16.12 4.06 33.78
N GLU A 102 -17.01 3.07 33.76
CA GLU A 102 -16.85 1.85 32.97
C GLU A 102 -17.69 2.02 31.71
N LEU A 103 -17.04 2.19 30.55
CA LEU A 103 -17.78 2.42 29.28
C LEU A 103 -18.55 1.18 28.84
N ILE A 104 -18.19 0.01 29.36
CA ILE A 104 -19.01 -1.20 29.40
C ILE A 104 -18.91 -1.74 30.83
N PRO A 105 -19.98 -2.25 31.45
CA PRO A 105 -19.89 -2.77 32.81
C PRO A 105 -18.80 -3.84 32.94
N GLY A 106 -17.74 -3.55 33.69
CA GLY A 106 -16.56 -4.38 33.88
C GLY A 106 -15.38 -4.11 32.94
N ASP A 107 -15.53 -3.28 31.91
CA ASP A 107 -14.50 -3.01 30.89
C ASP A 107 -14.31 -1.49 30.66
N TYR A 108 -13.16 -1.11 30.10
CA TYR A 108 -12.85 0.26 29.66
C TYR A 108 -13.02 1.34 30.75
N PHE A 109 -12.15 1.28 31.76
CA PHE A 109 -12.17 2.20 32.89
C PHE A 109 -11.52 3.53 32.55
N VAL A 110 -12.24 4.64 32.74
CA VAL A 110 -11.72 5.99 32.61
C VAL A 110 -12.04 6.84 33.84
N LYS A 111 -11.04 7.53 34.38
CA LYS A 111 -11.18 8.43 35.53
C LYS A 111 -11.26 9.87 35.05
N TYR A 112 -12.21 10.64 35.56
CA TYR A 112 -12.24 12.07 35.29
C TYR A 112 -11.27 12.84 36.20
N VAL A 113 -10.41 13.66 35.58
CA VAL A 113 -9.43 14.51 36.25
C VAL A 113 -9.63 15.95 35.75
N ASP A 114 -9.89 16.86 36.68
CA ASP A 114 -10.00 18.30 36.44
C ASP A 114 -8.60 18.93 36.22
N MET A 115 -8.52 20.05 35.48
CA MET A 115 -7.30 20.79 35.13
C MET A 115 -6.58 21.43 36.33
N GLY A 116 -7.18 21.44 37.53
CA GLY A 116 -6.61 22.07 38.73
C GLY A 116 -5.34 21.41 39.29
N ASP A 117 -4.92 20.26 38.77
CA ASP A 117 -3.78 19.49 39.29
C ASP A 117 -3.06 18.73 38.15
N GLU A 118 -2.19 19.41 37.40
CA GLU A 118 -1.36 18.79 36.33
C GLU A 118 0.05 18.43 36.84
N HIS A 119 0.31 17.13 37.02
CA HIS A 119 1.64 16.53 36.90
C HIS A 119 1.59 15.31 35.97
N VAL A 120 1.64 15.54 34.65
CA VAL A 120 2.08 14.55 33.66
C VAL A 120 2.87 15.25 32.53
N PRO A 121 4.07 14.77 32.13
CA PRO A 121 4.91 15.44 31.14
C PRO A 121 4.41 15.20 29.69
N MET A 122 4.15 16.28 28.95
CA MET A 122 3.94 16.25 27.49
C MET A 122 5.20 16.75 26.75
N HIS A 123 5.67 16.00 25.76
CA HIS A 123 6.44 16.55 24.65
C HIS A 123 5.44 16.96 23.55
N LEU A 124 5.23 18.26 23.43
CA LEU A 124 4.21 18.88 22.58
C LEU A 124 4.87 19.55 21.38
N SER A 125 4.73 18.98 20.19
CA SER A 125 4.81 19.73 18.93
C SER A 125 4.09 18.94 17.83
N ASP A 126 2.79 19.19 17.68
CA ASP A 126 2.09 19.23 16.40
C ASP A 126 0.59 19.44 16.65
N LEU A 127 0.22 20.70 16.93
CA LEU A 127 -1.19 21.10 16.90
C LEU A 127 -1.36 22.42 16.14
N MET A 128 -1.22 22.35 14.83
CA MET A 128 -1.86 23.28 13.93
C MET A 128 -2.26 22.56 12.65
N LYS A 129 -3.52 22.09 12.59
CA LYS A 129 -4.39 22.10 11.39
C LYS A 129 -5.76 21.51 11.74
N GLY A 130 -6.66 22.41 12.14
CA GLY A 130 -8.07 22.11 12.32
C GLY A 130 -8.83 22.12 10.98
N LYS A 131 -9.65 21.08 10.83
CA LYS A 131 -10.98 21.03 10.17
C LYS A 131 -11.09 21.35 8.68
N ARG A 132 -11.16 20.27 7.88
CA ARG A 132 -12.33 19.82 7.09
C ARG A 132 -11.91 18.55 6.33
N TYR A 133 -12.20 17.36 6.86
CA TYR A 133 -11.98 16.10 6.12
C TYR A 133 -13.16 15.17 6.37
N SER A 134 -14.04 15.06 5.37
CA SER A 134 -15.18 14.17 5.37
C SER A 134 -14.78 12.74 5.01
N GLU A 135 -15.53 11.79 5.59
CA GLU A 135 -15.85 10.39 5.26
C GLU A 135 -14.89 9.51 4.41
N GLU A 136 -14.17 10.04 3.42
CA GLU A 136 -13.31 9.27 2.51
C GLU A 136 -11.94 8.90 3.12
N HIS A 137 -11.41 9.72 4.04
CA HIS A 137 -10.17 9.39 4.74
C HIS A 137 -10.36 8.23 5.74
N GLY A 138 -11.52 8.19 6.39
CA GLY A 138 -11.94 7.06 7.22
C GLY A 138 -12.13 5.77 6.42
N ALA A 139 -12.53 5.87 5.14
CA ALA A 139 -12.59 4.71 4.25
C ALA A 139 -11.19 4.19 3.89
N ALA A 140 -10.20 5.06 3.67
CA ALA A 140 -8.82 4.65 3.38
C ALA A 140 -8.17 3.87 4.54
N VAL A 141 -8.33 4.38 5.77
CA VAL A 141 -7.81 3.70 6.97
C VAL A 141 -8.56 2.39 7.25
N LYS A 142 -9.89 2.36 7.05
CA LYS A 142 -10.68 1.11 7.12
C LYS A 142 -10.26 0.10 6.05
N ARG A 143 -9.87 0.55 4.86
CA ARG A 143 -9.41 -0.31 3.75
C ARG A 143 -8.07 -0.95 4.05
N ILE A 144 -7.08 -0.18 4.54
CA ILE A 144 -5.79 -0.73 4.97
C ILE A 144 -6.00 -1.77 6.08
N ARG A 145 -6.89 -1.47 7.03
CA ARG A 145 -7.26 -2.42 8.10
C ARG A 145 -7.94 -3.68 7.58
N GLN A 146 -8.88 -3.55 6.65
CA GLN A 146 -9.55 -4.72 6.05
C GLN A 146 -8.57 -5.57 5.25
N ILE A 147 -7.63 -4.97 4.51
CA ILE A 147 -6.58 -5.70 3.78
C ILE A 147 -5.68 -6.47 4.75
N MET A 148 -5.32 -5.88 5.90
CA MET A 148 -4.55 -6.58 6.93
C MET A 148 -5.35 -7.71 7.61
N GLU A 149 -6.66 -7.52 7.83
CA GLU A 149 -7.56 -8.55 8.37
C GLU A 149 -7.78 -9.69 7.37
N ASP A 150 -7.95 -9.37 6.08
CA ASP A 150 -8.06 -10.33 4.97
C ASP A 150 -6.72 -11.08 4.77
N GLU A 151 -5.57 -10.41 4.93
CA GLU A 151 -4.25 -11.04 4.87
C GLU A 151 -4.01 -11.98 6.06
N ALA A 152 -4.44 -11.61 7.27
CA ALA A 152 -4.40 -12.48 8.42
C ALA A 152 -5.32 -13.70 8.25
N LEU A 153 -6.51 -13.50 7.67
CA LEU A 153 -7.43 -14.59 7.33
C LEU A 153 -6.84 -15.51 6.26
N ALA A 154 -6.23 -14.95 5.21
CA ALA A 154 -5.56 -15.72 4.16
C ALA A 154 -4.39 -16.56 4.73
N LYS A 155 -3.56 -15.99 5.61
CA LYS A 155 -2.51 -16.73 6.34
C LYS A 155 -3.11 -17.89 7.16
N THR A 156 -4.23 -17.65 7.86
CA THR A 156 -4.92 -18.69 8.66
C THR A 156 -5.46 -19.82 7.76
N LEU A 157 -6.05 -19.47 6.61
CA LEU A 157 -6.55 -20.46 5.64
C LEU A 157 -5.39 -21.27 5.04
N GLN A 158 -4.25 -20.65 4.73
CA GLN A 158 -3.06 -21.37 4.25
C GLN A 158 -2.53 -22.37 5.28
N GLU A 159 -2.48 -22.00 6.56
CA GLU A 159 -2.10 -22.94 7.63
C GLU A 159 -3.07 -24.12 7.71
N SER A 160 -4.37 -23.89 7.48
CA SER A 160 -5.36 -24.98 7.44
C SER A 160 -5.20 -25.91 6.23
N PHE A 161 -4.91 -25.38 5.04
CA PHE A 161 -4.67 -26.20 3.84
C PHE A 161 -3.35 -26.97 3.92
N ALA A 162 -2.30 -26.38 4.51
CA ALA A 162 -1.03 -27.07 4.75
C ALA A 162 -1.17 -28.18 5.80
N ALA A 163 -2.05 -28.00 6.80
CA ALA A 163 -2.37 -29.04 7.78
C ALA A 163 -3.18 -30.20 7.17
N ASP A 164 -4.09 -29.91 6.24
CA ASP A 164 -4.85 -30.94 5.52
C ASP A 164 -3.97 -31.74 4.54
N ASP A 165 -3.04 -31.11 3.83
CA ASP A 165 -2.07 -31.82 2.97
C ASP A 165 -1.08 -32.68 3.77
N ALA A 166 -0.70 -32.25 4.97
CA ALA A 166 0.10 -33.05 5.90
C ALA A 166 -0.69 -34.25 6.46
N ALA A 167 -2.01 -34.12 6.64
CA ALA A 167 -2.87 -35.21 7.12
C ALA A 167 -3.13 -36.28 6.05
N VAL A 168 -3.08 -35.94 4.76
CA VAL A 168 -3.30 -36.88 3.64
C VAL A 168 -2.04 -37.70 3.29
N SER A 169 -0.84 -37.27 3.72
CA SER A 169 0.42 -37.97 3.42
C SER A 169 0.86 -39.03 4.46
N GLY A 170 0.04 -39.29 5.48
CA GLY A 170 0.35 -40.23 6.56
C GLY A 170 -0.20 -41.65 6.38
N MET A 171 0.29 -42.43 5.41
CA MET A 171 0.12 -43.90 5.37
C MET A 171 1.35 -44.57 4.74
N PRO A 172 1.99 -45.57 5.38
CA PRO A 172 3.23 -46.16 4.88
C PRO A 172 2.94 -47.33 3.94
N SER A 173 3.46 -47.27 2.71
CA SER A 173 3.65 -48.48 1.90
C SER A 173 5.14 -48.68 1.67
N GLY A 174 5.65 -49.75 2.27
CA GLY A 174 7.02 -50.19 2.04
C GLY A 174 7.11 -50.92 0.70
N GLN A 175 8.18 -50.64 -0.04
CA GLN A 175 8.81 -51.66 -0.88
C GLN A 175 10.27 -51.29 -1.14
N LYS A 176 11.13 -52.17 -0.62
CA LYS A 176 12.56 -52.27 -0.93
C LYS A 176 12.75 -52.44 -2.44
N ILE A 177 13.64 -51.66 -3.02
CA ILE A 177 14.38 -52.09 -4.21
C ILE A 177 15.87 -51.87 -3.97
N SER A 178 16.60 -52.94 -4.22
CA SER A 178 17.98 -53.23 -3.91
C SER A 178 18.98 -52.49 -4.79
N SER A 179 20.09 -52.15 -4.15
CA SER A 179 21.42 -51.85 -4.69
C SER A 179 21.92 -52.88 -5.71
N HIS A 180 22.53 -52.40 -6.80
CA HIS A 180 23.70 -53.05 -7.39
C HIS A 180 24.60 -52.00 -8.07
N ASP A 181 25.76 -51.80 -7.45
CA ASP A 181 26.93 -51.11 -8.00
C ASP A 181 27.62 -51.96 -9.07
N SER A 182 28.30 -51.29 -10.01
CA SER A 182 29.49 -51.81 -10.67
C SER A 182 30.44 -50.66 -11.00
N ALA A 183 31.71 -50.93 -10.74
CA ALA A 183 32.76 -49.99 -10.36
C ALA A 183 33.72 -49.60 -11.51
N GLY A 184 34.54 -48.58 -11.23
CA GLY A 184 35.81 -48.27 -11.91
C GLY A 184 35.81 -46.89 -12.58
N SER A 185 36.78 -45.99 -12.40
CA SER A 185 38.02 -45.95 -11.61
C SER A 185 38.55 -44.51 -11.59
N SER A 186 39.16 -44.14 -10.46
CA SER A 186 40.19 -43.13 -10.20
C SER A 186 40.55 -42.07 -11.27
N GLU A 187 40.52 -40.79 -10.88
CA GLU A 187 41.74 -40.03 -10.51
C GLU A 187 41.39 -38.61 -10.02
N ARG A 188 42.13 -38.16 -9.01
CA ARG A 188 42.07 -36.81 -8.45
C ARG A 188 42.84 -35.86 -9.35
N ASN A 189 42.26 -34.71 -9.68
CA ASN A 189 43.04 -33.47 -9.77
C ASN A 189 42.18 -32.27 -9.35
N ASN A 190 42.77 -31.49 -8.43
CA ASN A 190 42.33 -30.16 -8.05
C ASN A 190 42.34 -29.28 -9.31
N ASP A 191 41.21 -28.67 -9.66
CA ASP A 191 41.28 -27.27 -10.04
C ASP A 191 40.01 -26.49 -9.72
N ARG A 192 40.23 -25.33 -9.14
CA ARG A 192 39.21 -24.38 -8.70
C ARG A 192 38.73 -23.60 -9.91
N THR A 193 37.61 -24.01 -10.47
CA THR A 193 36.79 -23.14 -11.32
C THR A 193 35.34 -23.30 -10.91
N HIS A 194 34.83 -22.36 -10.12
CA HIS A 194 33.39 -22.12 -10.02
C HIS A 194 32.91 -21.64 -11.39
N SER A 195 32.69 -22.58 -12.32
CA SER A 195 31.92 -22.30 -13.52
C SER A 195 30.48 -22.12 -13.08
N VAL A 196 30.08 -20.86 -12.90
CA VAL A 196 28.67 -20.48 -12.90
C VAL A 196 28.12 -20.97 -14.24
N GLY A 197 27.34 -22.05 -14.19
CA GLY A 197 26.62 -22.54 -15.35
C GLY A 197 25.74 -21.43 -15.93
N PRO A 198 25.40 -21.47 -17.23
CA PRO A 198 24.63 -20.42 -17.87
C PRO A 198 23.35 -20.18 -17.07
N LEU A 199 23.13 -18.92 -16.68
CA LEU A 199 21.85 -18.48 -16.13
C LEU A 199 20.77 -19.00 -17.08
N LYS A 200 19.89 -19.89 -16.58
CA LYS A 200 18.68 -20.33 -17.29
C LYS A 200 18.07 -19.12 -17.96
N ASP A 201 18.10 -19.11 -19.30
CA ASP A 201 17.50 -18.16 -20.22
C ASP A 201 17.27 -16.75 -19.64
N MET A 202 18.19 -15.82 -19.94
CA MET A 202 18.00 -14.37 -19.76
C MET A 202 16.56 -14.00 -20.12
N LEU A 203 15.70 -13.79 -19.11
CA LEU A 203 14.32 -13.38 -19.35
C LEU A 203 14.41 -12.07 -20.13
N PRO A 204 13.97 -12.03 -21.41
CA PRO A 204 14.13 -10.84 -22.23
C PRO A 204 13.42 -9.65 -21.58
N LEU A 205 13.66 -8.46 -22.09
CA LEU A 205 12.95 -7.23 -21.73
C LEU A 205 11.43 -7.44 -21.82
N THR A 206 10.77 -7.74 -20.71
CA THR A 206 9.45 -8.39 -20.81
C THR A 206 8.42 -7.84 -19.86
N PHE A 207 7.29 -7.49 -20.47
CA PHE A 207 6.02 -7.50 -19.78
C PHE A 207 5.69 -8.96 -19.42
N ARG A 208 5.40 -9.17 -18.14
CA ARG A 208 5.09 -10.47 -17.56
C ARG A 208 3.90 -10.35 -16.64
N LEU A 209 3.09 -11.40 -16.62
CA LEU A 209 2.13 -11.59 -15.55
C LEU A 209 2.85 -12.17 -14.34
N MET A 210 2.38 -11.83 -13.15
CA MET A 210 2.95 -12.36 -11.90
C MET A 210 2.28 -13.69 -11.58
N HIS A 211 3.01 -14.59 -10.93
CA HIS A 211 2.53 -15.93 -10.59
C HIS A 211 1.24 -15.87 -9.75
N VAL A 212 0.29 -16.77 -10.00
CA VAL A 212 -0.95 -16.88 -9.19
C VAL A 212 -1.07 -18.31 -8.66
N GLN A 213 -1.16 -18.44 -7.35
CA GLN A 213 -1.36 -19.71 -6.66
C GLN A 213 -2.78 -20.23 -6.88
N GLY A 214 -2.94 -21.55 -6.93
CA GLY A 214 -4.24 -22.21 -7.11
C GLY A 214 -4.76 -22.27 -8.55
N LEU A 215 -4.07 -21.65 -9.51
CA LEU A 215 -4.36 -21.80 -10.93
C LEU A 215 -3.63 -23.02 -11.55
N PRO A 216 -4.15 -23.59 -12.64
CA PRO A 216 -3.44 -24.65 -13.38
C PRO A 216 -2.03 -24.23 -13.80
N SER A 217 -1.06 -25.15 -13.76
CA SER A 217 0.36 -24.85 -14.04
C SER A 217 0.63 -24.13 -15.37
N TRP A 218 -0.17 -24.39 -16.41
CA TRP A 218 -0.04 -23.76 -17.71
C TRP A 218 -0.29 -22.23 -17.67
N THR A 219 -1.11 -21.73 -16.74
CA THR A 219 -1.38 -20.29 -16.60
C THR A 219 -0.18 -19.51 -16.03
N ASN A 220 0.77 -20.22 -15.43
CA ASN A 220 1.96 -19.67 -14.79
C ASN A 220 3.26 -19.94 -15.57
N THR A 221 3.20 -20.60 -16.73
CA THR A 221 4.39 -21.02 -17.50
C THR A 221 5.31 -19.86 -17.89
N SER A 222 4.77 -18.66 -18.10
CA SER A 222 5.55 -17.44 -18.39
C SER A 222 5.33 -16.35 -17.34
N SER A 223 4.99 -16.75 -16.12
CA SER A 223 4.80 -15.83 -15.00
C SER A 223 6.06 -15.70 -14.15
N VAL A 224 6.09 -14.68 -13.30
CA VAL A 224 7.25 -14.40 -12.44
C VAL A 224 6.82 -14.22 -10.99
N THR A 225 7.65 -14.71 -10.08
CA THR A 225 7.55 -14.52 -8.63
C THR A 225 8.45 -13.35 -8.18
N ILE A 226 8.36 -12.96 -6.91
CA ILE A 226 9.26 -11.94 -6.35
C ILE A 226 10.72 -12.38 -6.34
N GLN A 227 10.97 -13.68 -6.18
CA GLN A 227 12.31 -14.26 -6.17
C GLN A 227 12.94 -14.22 -7.56
N ASP A 228 12.15 -14.46 -8.61
CA ASP A 228 12.63 -14.34 -10.00
C ASP A 228 13.05 -12.90 -10.34
N VAL A 229 12.38 -11.91 -9.73
CA VAL A 229 12.66 -10.49 -9.92
C VAL A 229 13.90 -10.05 -9.13
N ILE A 230 13.97 -10.42 -7.84
CA ILE A 230 15.02 -10.02 -6.89
C ILE A 230 15.94 -11.19 -6.58
N GLN A 231 16.88 -11.43 -7.48
CA GLN A 231 17.86 -12.51 -7.41
C GLN A 231 19.26 -11.99 -7.70
N GLY A 232 20.28 -12.79 -7.37
CA GLY A 232 21.67 -12.43 -7.54
C GLY A 232 22.21 -11.45 -6.49
N GLU A 233 23.34 -10.83 -6.79
CA GLU A 233 24.05 -9.94 -5.88
C GLU A 233 23.57 -8.48 -6.05
N VAL A 234 22.46 -8.15 -5.40
CA VAL A 234 21.96 -6.77 -5.35
C VAL A 234 22.80 -5.97 -4.34
N LEU A 235 23.46 -4.92 -4.82
CA LEU A 235 24.30 -4.01 -4.03
C LEU A 235 23.48 -2.91 -3.34
N LEU A 236 22.44 -2.43 -4.02
CA LEU A 236 21.51 -1.42 -3.54
C LEU A 236 20.11 -1.71 -4.10
N ALA A 237 19.09 -1.68 -3.26
CA ALA A 237 17.69 -1.78 -3.67
C ALA A 237 16.91 -0.52 -3.29
N VAL A 238 16.19 0.05 -4.24
CA VAL A 238 15.11 1.01 -3.96
C VAL A 238 13.78 0.32 -4.24
N LEU A 239 12.96 0.12 -3.21
CA LEU A 239 11.67 -0.53 -3.27
C LEU A 239 10.58 0.53 -3.07
N SER A 240 9.83 0.85 -4.12
CA SER A 240 8.73 1.80 -4.08
C SER A 240 7.41 1.06 -4.06
N ASN A 241 6.55 1.34 -3.06
CA ASN A 241 5.23 0.73 -2.97
C ASN A 241 4.24 1.56 -2.15
N TYR A 242 2.94 1.28 -2.29
CA TYR A 242 1.92 1.84 -1.41
C TYR A 242 1.86 1.10 -0.07
N MET A 243 1.79 -0.24 -0.10
CA MET A 243 1.76 -1.11 1.08
C MET A 243 2.94 -2.10 1.06
N VAL A 244 3.54 -2.28 2.23
CA VAL A 244 4.68 -3.16 2.47
C VAL A 244 4.43 -3.94 3.77
N ASP A 245 4.29 -5.26 3.65
CA ASP A 245 4.46 -6.20 4.76
C ASP A 245 5.93 -6.66 4.75
N ILE A 246 6.71 -6.15 5.71
CA ILE A 246 8.15 -6.46 5.82
C ILE A 246 8.37 -7.94 6.15
N ASP A 247 7.54 -8.53 7.00
CA ASP A 247 7.71 -9.93 7.44
C ASP A 247 7.44 -10.88 6.27
N TRP A 248 6.34 -10.65 5.56
CA TRP A 248 6.06 -11.38 4.33
C TRP A 248 7.15 -11.16 3.28
N LEU A 249 7.57 -9.91 3.03
CA LEU A 249 8.57 -9.60 2.00
C LEU A 249 9.90 -10.33 2.23
N LEU A 250 10.36 -10.38 3.48
CA LEU A 250 11.61 -11.07 3.84
C LEU A 250 11.47 -12.60 3.87
N THR A 251 10.25 -13.11 3.99
CA THR A 251 9.95 -14.54 3.90
C THR A 251 9.84 -14.98 2.44
N ALA A 252 9.10 -14.22 1.63
CA ALA A 252 8.92 -14.45 0.21
C ALA A 252 10.21 -14.21 -0.58
N CYS A 253 11.08 -13.29 -0.14
CA CYS A 253 12.34 -12.98 -0.81
C CYS A 253 13.52 -12.89 0.19
N PRO A 254 14.03 -14.02 0.71
CA PRO A 254 15.09 -14.02 1.73
C PRO A 254 16.40 -13.36 1.28
N SER A 255 16.67 -13.30 -0.03
CA SER A 255 17.83 -12.61 -0.62
C SER A 255 17.91 -11.14 -0.20
N LEU A 256 16.77 -10.47 0.02
CA LEU A 256 16.71 -9.07 0.47
C LEU A 256 17.41 -8.83 1.81
N ARG A 257 17.52 -9.85 2.68
CA ARG A 257 18.27 -9.75 3.95
C ARG A 257 19.76 -9.54 3.73
N LYS A 258 20.29 -9.98 2.58
CA LYS A 258 21.71 -9.89 2.23
C LYS A 258 22.06 -8.59 1.51
N VAL A 259 21.05 -7.83 1.08
CA VAL A 259 21.27 -6.58 0.35
C VAL A 259 21.84 -5.52 1.30
N PRO A 260 23.04 -4.98 1.04
CA PRO A 260 23.70 -4.08 1.98
C PRO A 260 22.93 -2.79 2.24
N HIS A 261 22.29 -2.25 1.20
CA HIS A 261 21.58 -0.97 1.24
C HIS A 261 20.18 -1.12 0.66
N VAL A 262 19.16 -0.82 1.46
CA VAL A 262 17.76 -0.87 1.02
C VAL A 262 17.04 0.43 1.39
N LEU A 263 16.46 1.09 0.41
CA LEU A 263 15.56 2.23 0.60
C LEU A 263 14.14 1.78 0.26
N VAL A 264 13.20 1.92 1.19
CA VAL A 264 11.78 1.65 0.99
C VAL A 264 11.02 2.96 0.92
N LEU A 265 10.47 3.28 -0.26
CA LEU A 265 9.58 4.40 -0.49
C LEU A 265 8.14 3.91 -0.29
N HIS A 266 7.46 4.38 0.75
CA HIS A 266 6.16 3.82 1.16
C HIS A 266 5.04 4.86 1.28
N GLY A 267 3.78 4.40 1.17
CA GLY A 267 2.57 5.20 1.40
C GLY A 267 1.98 5.10 2.82
N GLN A 268 2.44 4.13 3.62
CA GLN A 268 1.89 3.76 4.94
C GLN A 268 2.06 4.81 6.04
N ASP A 269 1.13 4.79 7.00
CA ASP A 269 1.09 5.63 8.20
C ASP A 269 0.48 4.90 9.42
N GLY A 270 0.47 5.60 10.56
CA GLY A 270 -0.10 5.10 11.82
C GLY A 270 0.51 3.78 12.27
N ALA A 271 -0.34 2.86 12.74
CA ALA A 271 0.09 1.55 13.25
C ALA A 271 0.86 0.71 12.21
N SER A 272 0.50 0.82 10.92
CA SER A 272 1.17 0.07 9.86
C SER A 272 2.63 0.53 9.67
N LEU A 273 2.89 1.83 9.78
CA LEU A 273 4.24 2.39 9.76
C LEU A 273 5.05 1.99 11.00
N GLU A 274 4.44 2.03 12.19
CA GLU A 274 5.13 1.60 13.42
C GLU A 274 5.52 0.12 13.37
N LEU A 275 4.66 -0.73 12.79
CA LEU A 275 5.00 -2.13 12.56
C LEU A 275 6.17 -2.29 11.57
N MET A 276 6.17 -1.56 10.45
CA MET A 276 7.28 -1.57 9.51
C MET A 276 8.60 -1.15 10.17
N LYS A 277 8.58 -0.08 10.99
CA LYS A 277 9.77 0.39 11.72
C LYS A 277 10.31 -0.65 12.69
N LYS A 278 9.43 -1.42 13.33
CA LYS A 278 9.80 -2.50 14.26
C LYS A 278 10.40 -3.71 13.53
N LEU A 279 9.87 -4.06 12.36
CA LEU A 279 10.23 -5.29 11.65
C LEU A 279 11.37 -5.12 10.64
N LYS A 280 11.63 -3.89 10.15
CA LYS A 280 12.67 -3.65 9.16
C LYS A 280 14.05 -4.05 9.67
N PRO A 281 14.93 -4.57 8.79
CA PRO A 281 16.36 -4.67 9.10
C PRO A 281 16.98 -3.30 9.43
N ALA A 282 18.05 -3.31 10.22
CA ALA A 282 18.70 -2.09 10.70
C ALA A 282 19.23 -1.22 9.54
N ASN A 283 19.77 -1.85 8.51
CA ASN A 283 20.34 -1.22 7.31
C ASN A 283 19.29 -0.72 6.30
N TRP A 284 18.00 -0.85 6.59
CA TRP A 284 16.93 -0.35 5.72
C TRP A 284 16.51 1.07 6.10
N ILE A 285 16.37 1.93 5.09
CA ILE A 285 15.84 3.28 5.21
C ILE A 285 14.38 3.26 4.78
N LEU A 286 13.48 3.78 5.63
CA LEU A 286 12.08 4.01 5.26
C LEU A 286 11.89 5.48 4.94
N HIS A 287 11.25 5.78 3.81
CA HIS A 287 10.92 7.14 3.42
C HIS A 287 9.48 7.22 2.91
N ARG A 288 8.74 8.22 3.41
CA ARG A 288 7.41 8.56 2.91
C ARG A 288 7.53 9.82 2.05
N PRO A 289 7.34 9.74 0.73
CA PRO A 289 7.37 10.91 -0.14
C PRO A 289 6.34 11.97 0.28
N PRO A 290 6.62 13.28 0.08
CA PRO A 290 5.71 14.34 0.45
C PRO A 290 4.42 14.29 -0.38
N LEU A 291 3.27 14.38 0.28
CA LEU A 291 1.95 14.43 -0.33
C LEU A 291 1.28 15.77 0.04
N PRO A 292 1.69 16.89 -0.60
CA PRO A 292 1.26 18.24 -0.21
C PRO A 292 -0.19 18.56 -0.57
N ILE A 293 -0.79 17.76 -1.46
CA ILE A 293 -2.18 17.90 -1.91
C ILE A 293 -3.04 16.87 -1.19
N SER A 294 -4.17 17.34 -0.64
CA SER A 294 -5.18 16.52 0.01
C SER A 294 -5.58 15.32 -0.84
N PHE A 295 -5.82 14.18 -0.18
CA PHE A 295 -6.19 12.91 -0.82
C PHE A 295 -5.12 12.32 -1.75
N GLY A 296 -3.92 12.92 -1.83
CA GLY A 296 -2.77 12.34 -2.51
C GLY A 296 -2.34 11.02 -1.88
N THR A 297 -1.83 10.11 -2.69
CA THR A 297 -1.32 8.81 -2.25
C THR A 297 -0.05 8.46 -3.04
N HIS A 298 0.95 7.90 -2.35
CA HIS A 298 2.11 7.30 -3.01
C HIS A 298 1.72 5.92 -3.56
N HIS A 299 1.27 5.87 -4.81
CA HIS A 299 0.78 4.64 -5.45
C HIS A 299 1.83 3.88 -6.26
N SER A 300 2.98 4.50 -6.52
CA SER A 300 4.00 3.96 -7.41
C SER A 300 4.58 2.65 -6.88
N LYS A 301 4.77 1.71 -7.78
CA LYS A 301 5.22 0.34 -7.52
C LYS A 301 6.36 0.03 -8.46
N ALA A 302 7.57 0.13 -7.92
CA ALA A 302 8.78 0.01 -8.72
C ALA A 302 9.93 -0.53 -7.87
N MET A 303 10.86 -1.22 -8.52
CA MET A 303 12.11 -1.66 -7.93
C MET A 303 13.27 -1.15 -8.78
N LEU A 304 14.27 -0.55 -8.13
CA LEU A 304 15.54 -0.19 -8.76
C LEU A 304 16.61 -1.01 -8.05
N LEU A 305 17.12 -2.03 -8.73
CA LEU A 305 18.04 -3.00 -8.16
C LEU A 305 19.40 -2.82 -8.82
N VAL A 306 20.37 -2.30 -8.08
CA VAL A 306 21.73 -2.07 -8.58
C VAL A 306 22.56 -3.32 -8.35
N TYR A 307 23.24 -3.76 -9.40
CA TYR A 307 24.12 -4.92 -9.47
C TYR A 307 25.54 -4.47 -9.85
N PRO A 308 26.56 -5.35 -9.69
CA PRO A 308 27.89 -5.07 -10.21
C PRO A 308 27.88 -4.74 -11.71
N GLN A 309 27.00 -5.36 -12.50
CA GLN A 309 26.94 -5.18 -13.96
C GLN A 309 26.09 -3.98 -14.41
N GLY A 310 25.26 -3.40 -13.54
CA GLY A 310 24.35 -2.32 -13.93
C GLY A 310 23.14 -2.19 -13.00
N ILE A 311 21.98 -1.90 -13.55
CA ILE A 311 20.72 -1.73 -12.83
C ILE A 311 19.59 -2.50 -13.50
N ARG A 312 18.75 -3.16 -12.71
CA ARG A 312 17.42 -3.60 -13.14
C ARG A 312 16.40 -2.58 -12.71
N ILE A 313 15.59 -2.11 -13.66
CA ILE A 313 14.40 -1.32 -13.38
C ILE A 313 13.19 -2.23 -13.52
N VAL A 314 12.34 -2.23 -12.51
CA VAL A 314 11.06 -2.95 -12.49
C VAL A 314 9.95 -1.95 -12.22
N VAL A 315 8.89 -1.99 -13.01
CA VAL A 315 7.63 -1.28 -12.74
C VAL A 315 6.52 -2.31 -12.72
N HIS A 316 5.76 -2.37 -11.62
CA HIS A 316 4.77 -3.42 -11.41
C HIS A 316 3.48 -2.88 -10.81
N THR A 317 2.50 -3.76 -10.58
CA THR A 317 1.14 -3.40 -10.12
C THR A 317 0.79 -3.97 -8.73
N ALA A 318 1.57 -4.96 -8.26
CA ALA A 318 1.41 -5.58 -6.93
C ALA A 318 1.91 -4.72 -5.77
N ASN A 319 1.15 -4.61 -4.68
CA ASN A 319 1.69 -4.18 -3.39
C ASN A 319 2.69 -5.22 -2.85
N LEU A 320 3.62 -4.84 -1.98
CA LEU A 320 4.57 -5.79 -1.36
C LEU A 320 3.90 -6.49 -0.16
N ILE A 321 2.83 -7.23 -0.43
CA ILE A 321 2.05 -8.03 0.52
C ILE A 321 1.70 -9.38 -0.09
N HIS A 322 1.34 -10.36 0.74
CA HIS A 322 1.10 -11.73 0.30
C HIS A 322 0.02 -11.81 -0.78
N VAL A 323 -1.12 -11.17 -0.54
CA VAL A 323 -2.32 -11.30 -1.36
C VAL A 323 -2.08 -10.83 -2.80
N ASP A 324 -1.38 -9.70 -2.97
CA ASP A 324 -1.15 -9.12 -4.29
C ASP A 324 -0.18 -9.93 -5.15
N TRP A 325 0.79 -10.61 -4.56
CA TRP A 325 1.78 -11.41 -5.30
C TRP A 325 1.34 -12.85 -5.57
N ASN A 326 0.28 -13.33 -4.92
CA ASN A 326 -0.10 -14.74 -4.99
C ASN A 326 -1.51 -14.97 -5.54
N TYR A 327 -2.43 -14.01 -5.45
CA TYR A 327 -3.84 -14.27 -5.76
C TYR A 327 -4.44 -13.33 -6.81
N LYS A 328 -3.65 -12.41 -7.37
CA LYS A 328 -4.16 -11.38 -8.29
C LYS A 328 -3.50 -11.42 -9.65
N SER A 329 -4.29 -11.04 -10.66
CA SER A 329 -3.78 -10.72 -11.99
C SER A 329 -2.98 -9.41 -11.94
N GLN A 330 -1.69 -9.53 -11.65
CA GLN A 330 -0.75 -8.42 -11.66
C GLN A 330 0.18 -8.51 -12.87
N GLY A 331 0.54 -7.34 -13.40
CA GLY A 331 1.55 -7.18 -14.43
C GLY A 331 2.82 -6.53 -13.88
N LEU A 332 3.95 -6.88 -14.47
CA LEU A 332 5.21 -6.16 -14.34
C LEU A 332 5.90 -5.98 -15.68
N TRP A 333 6.71 -4.94 -15.76
CA TRP A 333 7.74 -4.75 -16.76
C TRP A 333 9.09 -4.71 -16.06
N MET A 334 10.10 -5.35 -16.65
CA MET A 334 11.48 -5.27 -16.17
C MET A 334 12.48 -5.20 -17.31
N GLN A 335 13.56 -4.44 -17.08
CA GLN A 335 14.67 -4.30 -18.01
C GLN A 335 15.97 -4.03 -17.24
N ASP A 336 17.05 -4.65 -17.71
CA ASP A 336 18.41 -4.42 -17.22
C ASP A 336 19.14 -3.39 -18.10
N PHE A 337 19.91 -2.51 -17.46
CA PHE A 337 20.68 -1.45 -18.07
C PHE A 337 22.11 -1.47 -17.52
N PRO A 338 23.15 -1.49 -18.36
CA PRO A 338 24.52 -1.52 -17.90
C PRO A 338 24.94 -0.17 -17.29
N TRP A 339 26.11 -0.13 -16.66
CA TRP A 339 26.77 1.13 -16.34
C TRP A 339 27.12 1.92 -17.62
N LYS A 340 27.09 3.25 -17.55
CA LYS A 340 27.62 4.10 -18.63
C LYS A 340 29.13 4.05 -18.66
N ASP A 341 29.67 4.05 -19.87
CA ASP A 341 31.07 4.38 -20.10
C ASP A 341 31.36 5.85 -19.76
N THR A 342 32.60 6.12 -19.33
CA THR A 342 33.04 7.47 -18.96
C THR A 342 32.89 8.50 -20.08
N VAL A 343 32.95 8.06 -21.34
CA VAL A 343 32.79 8.89 -22.53
C VAL A 343 31.32 9.31 -22.76
N ASP A 344 30.37 8.51 -22.29
CA ASP A 344 28.93 8.65 -22.60
C ASP A 344 28.11 9.30 -21.48
N MET A 345 28.76 9.83 -20.44
CA MET A 345 28.10 10.46 -19.29
C MET A 345 27.18 11.63 -19.66
N ASN A 346 27.43 12.29 -20.79
CA ASN A 346 26.61 13.42 -21.27
C ASN A 346 25.43 13.00 -22.17
N LYS A 347 25.39 11.77 -22.69
CA LYS A 347 24.25 11.27 -23.46
C LYS A 347 23.07 11.04 -22.51
N LYS A 348 21.94 11.67 -22.81
CA LYS A 348 20.70 11.55 -22.03
C LYS A 348 19.59 11.05 -22.94
N THR A 349 18.89 10.01 -22.50
CA THR A 349 17.72 9.49 -23.21
C THR A 349 16.42 10.04 -22.62
N ALA A 350 15.32 9.90 -23.35
CA ALA A 350 14.00 10.29 -22.84
C ALA A 350 13.65 9.52 -21.55
N PHE A 351 13.91 8.21 -21.51
CA PHE A 351 13.67 7.38 -20.34
C PHE A 351 14.51 7.83 -19.14
N GLU A 352 15.80 8.10 -19.33
CA GLU A 352 16.68 8.58 -18.26
C GLU A 352 16.17 9.88 -17.64
N ASN A 353 15.80 10.85 -18.49
CA ASN A 353 15.32 12.14 -18.02
C ASN A 353 14.00 12.00 -17.25
N ASP A 354 13.06 11.21 -17.78
CA ASP A 354 11.78 10.95 -17.12
C ASP A 354 11.96 10.25 -15.77
N LEU A 355 12.86 9.26 -15.69
CA LEU A 355 13.19 8.56 -14.45
C LEU A 355 13.79 9.51 -13.42
N VAL A 356 14.85 10.23 -13.78
CA VAL A 356 15.54 11.11 -12.82
C VAL A 356 14.66 12.28 -12.37
N ASP A 357 13.85 12.85 -13.26
CA ASP A 357 12.87 13.88 -12.88
C ASP A 357 11.87 13.31 -11.87
N TYR A 358 11.35 12.09 -12.09
CA TYR A 358 10.43 11.43 -11.16
C TYR A 358 11.08 11.15 -9.80
N LEU A 359 12.29 10.58 -9.80
CA LEU A 359 13.05 10.30 -8.57
C LEU A 359 13.36 11.58 -7.78
N SER A 360 13.66 12.68 -8.48
CA SER A 360 13.90 14.00 -7.87
C SER A 360 12.66 14.58 -7.16
N ALA A 361 11.46 14.18 -7.58
CA ALA A 361 10.19 14.60 -6.98
C ALA A 361 9.85 13.83 -5.69
N LEU A 362 10.47 12.67 -5.46
CA LEU A 362 10.22 11.83 -4.28
C LEU A 362 10.86 12.38 -2.99
N LYS A 363 11.87 13.25 -3.13
CA LYS A 363 12.53 13.98 -2.03
C LYS A 363 12.99 13.07 -0.87
N TRP A 364 13.55 11.90 -1.20
CA TRP A 364 14.12 11.01 -0.21
C TRP A 364 15.44 11.57 0.37
N PRO A 365 15.85 11.16 1.58
CA PRO A 365 17.14 11.57 2.15
C PRO A 365 18.29 11.02 1.32
N GLU A 366 19.24 11.88 0.94
CA GLU A 366 20.47 11.45 0.28
C GLU A 366 21.39 10.76 1.29
N PHE A 367 22.04 9.67 0.87
CA PHE A 367 22.95 8.91 1.74
C PHE A 367 24.13 8.38 0.94
N ARG A 368 25.31 8.32 1.58
CA ARG A 368 26.51 7.77 0.96
C ARG A 368 26.63 6.28 1.20
N VAL A 369 27.11 5.59 0.18
CA VAL A 369 27.41 4.15 0.23
C VAL A 369 28.70 3.87 -0.52
N ASN A 370 29.44 2.84 -0.09
CA ASN A 370 30.57 2.33 -0.84
C ASN A 370 30.10 1.13 -1.66
N LEU A 371 30.01 1.27 -2.98
CA LEU A 371 29.60 0.18 -3.86
C LEU A 371 30.85 -0.57 -4.37
N PRO A 372 30.90 -1.91 -4.27
CA PRO A 372 31.98 -2.71 -4.85
C PRO A 372 32.22 -2.36 -6.32
N GLY A 373 33.48 -2.13 -6.69
CA GLY A 373 33.89 -1.78 -8.06
C GLY A 373 33.60 -0.33 -8.50
N VAL A 374 32.75 0.41 -7.79
CA VAL A 374 32.39 1.81 -8.12
C VAL A 374 32.98 2.81 -7.11
N GLY A 375 33.10 2.43 -5.83
CA GLY A 375 33.62 3.27 -4.75
C GLY A 375 32.54 4.06 -3.99
N ASP A 376 32.96 5.13 -3.30
CA ASP A 376 32.05 6.01 -2.53
C ASP A 376 31.14 6.81 -3.47
N VAL A 377 29.83 6.65 -3.30
CA VAL A 377 28.82 7.32 -4.09
C VAL A 377 27.71 7.88 -3.20
N ASN A 378 27.19 9.04 -3.59
CA ASN A 378 26.00 9.61 -2.97
C ASN A 378 24.74 9.10 -3.70
N ILE A 379 23.86 8.42 -2.97
CA ILE A 379 22.59 7.90 -3.50
C ILE A 379 21.54 8.99 -3.46
N ASN A 380 21.32 9.61 -4.61
CA ASN A 380 20.28 10.60 -4.87
C ASN A 380 19.68 10.38 -6.26
N ALA A 381 18.74 11.22 -6.70
CA ALA A 381 18.14 11.06 -8.03
C ALA A 381 19.17 11.12 -9.18
N ALA A 382 20.21 11.94 -9.05
CA ALA A 382 21.25 12.08 -10.06
C ALA A 382 22.18 10.86 -10.16
N PHE A 383 22.33 10.07 -9.09
CA PHE A 383 23.07 8.79 -9.12
C PHE A 383 22.58 7.88 -10.25
N PHE A 384 21.28 7.84 -10.49
CA PHE A 384 20.68 6.98 -11.52
C PHE A 384 21.01 7.40 -12.95
N ARG A 385 21.68 8.54 -13.18
CA ARG A 385 22.23 8.92 -14.50
C ARG A 385 23.47 8.13 -14.90
N LYS A 386 24.07 7.38 -13.96
CA LYS A 386 25.28 6.58 -14.20
C LYS A 386 25.04 5.29 -14.99
N PHE A 387 23.79 4.96 -15.32
CA PHE A 387 23.42 3.77 -16.09
C PHE A 387 23.01 4.13 -17.51
N ASP A 388 23.33 3.28 -18.47
CA ASP A 388 23.03 3.52 -19.89
C ASP A 388 21.63 3.02 -20.25
N TYR A 389 20.72 3.96 -20.48
CA TYR A 389 19.34 3.69 -20.89
C TYR A 389 19.12 3.79 -22.41
N SER A 390 20.19 3.78 -23.22
CA SER A 390 20.15 3.85 -24.69
C SER A 390 19.21 2.80 -25.31
N ASN A 391 19.23 1.59 -24.78
CA ASN A 391 18.40 0.46 -25.23
C ASN A 391 17.02 0.38 -24.56
N SER A 392 16.52 1.45 -23.92
CA SER A 392 15.18 1.44 -23.33
C SER A 392 14.10 1.22 -24.39
N MET A 393 13.30 0.17 -24.22
CA MET A 393 12.22 -0.18 -25.14
C MET A 393 10.88 0.49 -24.78
N VAL A 394 10.84 1.26 -23.70
CA VAL A 394 9.62 1.88 -23.16
C VAL A 394 9.81 3.38 -22.91
N ARG A 395 8.68 4.06 -22.71
CA ARG A 395 8.61 5.44 -22.20
C ARG A 395 8.04 5.42 -20.79
N LEU A 396 8.68 6.15 -19.88
CA LEU A 396 8.19 6.29 -18.51
C LEU A 396 7.14 7.39 -18.43
N ILE A 397 5.98 7.08 -17.85
CA ILE A 397 4.90 8.04 -17.61
C ILE A 397 4.64 8.09 -16.11
N GLY A 398 5.23 9.09 -15.45
CA GLY A 398 5.06 9.32 -14.02
C GLY A 398 3.94 10.32 -13.73
N SER A 399 3.42 10.26 -12.50
CA SER A 399 2.54 11.29 -11.93
C SER A 399 3.12 11.75 -10.60
N VAL A 400 3.26 13.06 -10.44
CA VAL A 400 3.75 13.68 -9.19
C VAL A 400 2.76 14.75 -8.73
N PRO A 401 2.53 14.90 -7.42
CA PRO A 401 1.59 15.88 -6.90
C PRO A 401 2.05 17.30 -7.23
N GLY A 402 1.14 18.12 -7.77
CA GLY A 402 1.41 19.52 -8.08
C GLY A 402 0.43 20.11 -9.09
N TYR A 403 0.45 21.43 -9.18
CA TYR A 403 -0.20 22.18 -10.26
C TYR A 403 0.87 22.47 -11.32
N HIS A 404 0.79 21.76 -12.45
CA HIS A 404 1.81 21.82 -13.51
C HIS A 404 1.36 22.76 -14.63
N VAL A 405 2.10 23.84 -14.84
CA VAL A 405 1.79 24.90 -15.83
C VAL A 405 2.93 25.13 -16.81
N GLY A 406 2.67 25.83 -17.91
CA GLY A 406 3.68 26.11 -18.92
C GLY A 406 4.24 24.83 -19.54
N SER A 407 5.57 24.75 -19.72
CA SER A 407 6.22 23.55 -20.24
C SER A 407 6.08 22.33 -19.32
N ASN A 408 5.92 22.54 -18.00
CA ASN A 408 5.76 21.44 -17.05
C ASN A 408 4.45 20.67 -17.20
N ILE A 409 3.45 21.23 -17.88
CA ILE A 409 2.17 20.53 -18.13
C ILE A 409 2.39 19.22 -18.90
N ARG A 410 3.47 19.12 -19.70
CA ARG A 410 3.80 17.93 -20.51
C ARG A 410 4.63 16.89 -19.76
N LYS A 411 5.02 17.13 -18.51
CA LYS A 411 5.93 16.25 -17.76
C LYS A 411 5.24 15.08 -17.06
N TRP A 412 3.97 15.23 -16.68
CA TRP A 412 3.31 14.28 -15.77
C TRP A 412 1.92 13.84 -16.23
N GLY A 413 1.48 12.68 -15.74
CA GLY A 413 0.12 12.16 -15.92
C GLY A 413 -0.29 11.96 -17.38
N HIS A 414 -1.58 12.12 -17.66
CA HIS A 414 -2.12 11.92 -19.01
C HIS A 414 -1.62 12.95 -20.04
N MET A 415 -1.07 14.09 -19.59
CA MET A 415 -0.48 15.07 -20.49
C MET A 415 0.92 14.66 -20.95
N LYS A 416 1.68 13.95 -20.10
CA LYS A 416 2.90 13.25 -20.54
C LYS A 416 2.58 12.16 -21.55
N LEU A 417 1.56 11.34 -21.26
CA LEU A 417 1.08 10.32 -22.21
C LEU A 417 0.73 10.94 -23.57
N ARG A 418 -0.05 12.03 -23.57
CA ARG A 418 -0.40 12.77 -24.78
C ARG A 418 0.83 13.19 -25.57
N ASN A 419 1.82 13.76 -24.89
CA ASN A 419 3.06 14.20 -25.54
C ASN A 419 3.84 13.03 -26.15
N VAL A 420 3.93 11.90 -25.44
CA VAL A 420 4.58 10.69 -25.96
C VAL A 420 3.85 10.15 -27.20
N LEU A 421 2.51 10.11 -27.18
CA LEU A 421 1.74 9.60 -28.31
C LEU A 421 1.83 10.52 -29.54
N ASP A 422 1.86 11.84 -29.35
CA ASP A 422 1.97 12.83 -30.44
C ASP A 422 3.32 12.75 -31.20
N GLU A 423 4.33 12.13 -30.60
CA GLU A 423 5.64 11.83 -31.19
C GLU A 423 5.64 10.53 -32.03
N ILE A 424 4.58 9.71 -31.96
CA ILE A 424 4.53 8.38 -32.56
C ILE A 424 3.60 8.36 -33.79
N MET A 425 4.11 7.73 -34.86
CA MET A 425 3.35 7.45 -36.08
C MET A 425 2.78 6.04 -36.02
N PHE A 426 1.51 5.90 -36.39
CA PHE A 426 0.76 4.66 -36.36
C PHE A 426 0.25 4.30 -37.75
N ASN A 427 0.06 3.00 -38.01
CA ASN A 427 -0.60 2.54 -39.23
C ASN A 427 -2.08 2.99 -39.26
N LYS A 428 -2.64 3.24 -40.45
CA LYS A 428 -4.04 3.66 -40.65
C LYS A 428 -5.07 2.76 -39.97
N GLN A 429 -4.77 1.47 -39.78
CA GLN A 429 -5.65 0.54 -39.06
C GLN A 429 -5.93 0.97 -37.62
N PHE A 430 -5.07 1.80 -37.03
CA PHE A 430 -5.24 2.30 -35.67
C PHE A 430 -6.15 3.54 -35.58
N CYS A 431 -6.55 4.14 -36.70
CA CYS A 431 -7.48 5.27 -36.71
C CYS A 431 -8.78 4.91 -35.99
N LYS A 432 -9.20 5.76 -35.03
CA LYS A 432 -10.37 5.58 -34.18
C LYS A 432 -10.41 4.24 -33.43
N SER A 433 -9.25 3.64 -33.16
CA SER A 433 -9.16 2.42 -32.35
C SER A 433 -9.81 2.58 -30.99
N PRO A 434 -10.52 1.56 -30.47
CA PRO A 434 -11.12 1.62 -29.15
C PRO A 434 -10.12 2.03 -28.06
N LEU A 435 -10.57 2.89 -27.14
CA LEU A 435 -9.78 3.32 -25.98
C LEU A 435 -10.18 2.44 -24.80
N ILE A 436 -9.31 1.51 -24.41
CA ILE A 436 -9.57 0.57 -23.32
C ILE A 436 -8.98 1.10 -22.02
N TYR A 437 -9.82 1.26 -21.01
CA TYR A 437 -9.41 1.61 -19.65
C TYR A 437 -9.61 0.40 -18.74
N GLN A 438 -8.52 -0.12 -18.20
CA GLN A 438 -8.56 -1.20 -17.23
C GLN A 438 -7.86 -0.75 -15.96
N PHE A 439 -8.56 -0.83 -14.83
CA PHE A 439 -8.07 -0.39 -13.54
C PHE A 439 -8.86 -1.08 -12.41
N SER A 440 -8.33 -1.07 -11.20
CA SER A 440 -8.95 -1.67 -10.01
C SER A 440 -9.64 -0.64 -9.10
N SER A 441 -9.51 0.65 -9.36
CA SER A 441 -10.14 1.70 -8.55
C SER A 441 -10.63 2.86 -9.40
N LEU A 442 -11.73 3.48 -9.00
CA LEU A 442 -12.41 4.56 -9.70
C LEU A 442 -12.70 5.73 -8.76
N GLY A 443 -12.10 6.88 -9.07
CA GLY A 443 -12.42 8.15 -8.44
C GLY A 443 -13.76 8.73 -8.90
N SER A 444 -14.07 9.94 -8.45
CA SER A 444 -15.25 10.66 -8.92
C SER A 444 -14.98 11.28 -10.31
N LEU A 445 -15.34 10.56 -11.38
CA LEU A 445 -15.19 11.05 -12.75
C LEU A 445 -16.40 11.85 -13.24
N ASP A 446 -16.20 12.70 -14.24
CA ASP A 446 -17.24 13.36 -15.02
C ASP A 446 -17.00 13.24 -16.53
N GLU A 447 -17.97 13.62 -17.36
CA GLU A 447 -17.87 13.52 -18.82
C GLU A 447 -16.79 14.41 -19.42
N LYS A 448 -16.50 15.56 -18.79
CA LYS A 448 -15.47 16.48 -19.25
C LYS A 448 -14.09 15.84 -19.11
N TRP A 449 -13.82 15.24 -17.95
CA TRP A 449 -12.59 14.52 -17.69
C TRP A 449 -12.43 13.30 -18.60
N MET A 450 -13.51 12.53 -18.81
CA MET A 450 -13.47 11.41 -19.76
C MET A 450 -13.11 11.87 -21.18
N SER A 451 -13.66 12.99 -21.62
CA SER A 451 -13.36 13.57 -22.94
C SER A 451 -11.92 14.06 -23.02
N GLU A 452 -11.44 14.76 -21.99
CA GLU A 452 -10.05 15.22 -21.89
C GLU A 452 -9.05 14.05 -21.93
N PHE A 453 -9.33 12.99 -21.18
CA PHE A 453 -8.46 11.82 -21.14
C PHE A 453 -8.48 11.05 -22.46
N ALA A 454 -9.65 10.93 -23.11
CA ALA A 454 -9.77 10.34 -24.44
C ALA A 454 -8.97 11.12 -25.50
N CYS A 455 -8.99 12.46 -25.44
CA CYS A 455 -8.15 13.31 -26.29
C CYS A 455 -6.65 13.03 -26.09
N SER A 456 -6.20 12.86 -24.84
CA SER A 456 -4.81 12.50 -24.55
C SER A 456 -4.40 11.16 -25.16
N LEU A 457 -5.25 10.14 -25.04
CA LEU A 457 -5.00 8.80 -25.56
C LEU A 457 -5.05 8.69 -27.09
N SER A 458 -5.69 9.66 -27.75
CA SER A 458 -5.88 9.66 -29.20
C SER A 458 -4.92 10.60 -29.94
N ALA A 459 -3.87 11.08 -29.27
CA ALA A 459 -2.98 12.12 -29.80
C ALA A 459 -1.97 11.65 -30.84
N GLY A 460 -1.91 10.35 -31.12
CA GLY A 460 -1.06 9.80 -32.16
C GLY A 460 -1.47 10.23 -33.57
N LYS A 461 -0.52 10.13 -34.51
CA LYS A 461 -0.72 10.46 -35.92
C LYS A 461 -0.69 9.19 -36.77
N SER A 462 -1.48 9.16 -37.83
CA SER A 462 -1.35 8.15 -38.88
C SER A 462 -0.13 8.43 -39.74
N ASP A 463 0.39 7.40 -40.41
CA ASP A 463 1.42 7.45 -41.47
C ASP A 463 1.33 8.63 -42.46
N ASP A 464 0.12 9.07 -42.83
CA ASP A 464 -0.12 10.22 -43.71
C ASP A 464 -0.12 11.59 -43.00
N GLY A 465 0.23 11.61 -41.71
CA GLY A 465 0.30 12.81 -40.87
C GLY A 465 -1.05 13.24 -40.28
N SER A 466 -2.16 12.59 -40.64
CA SER A 466 -3.48 12.90 -40.09
C SER A 466 -3.61 12.44 -38.63
N GLN A 467 -4.52 13.07 -37.88
CA GLN A 467 -4.83 12.65 -36.49
C GLN A 467 -5.58 11.32 -36.51
N LEU A 468 -5.23 10.38 -35.60
CA LEU A 468 -5.92 9.09 -35.50
C LEU A 468 -7.41 9.22 -35.18
N GLY A 469 -7.79 10.31 -34.52
CA GLY A 469 -9.15 10.57 -34.08
C GLY A 469 -9.53 9.79 -32.82
N ILE A 470 -10.57 10.26 -32.14
CA ILE A 470 -11.01 9.69 -30.87
C ILE A 470 -11.79 8.40 -31.11
N GLY A 471 -11.28 7.30 -30.59
CA GLY A 471 -11.97 6.01 -30.63
C GLY A 471 -13.00 5.81 -29.53
N LYS A 472 -13.71 4.68 -29.58
CA LYS A 472 -14.78 4.37 -28.62
C LYS A 472 -14.18 4.07 -27.23
N PRO A 473 -14.52 4.82 -26.18
CA PRO A 473 -14.10 4.54 -24.81
C PRO A 473 -14.80 3.31 -24.23
N LEU A 474 -14.03 2.40 -23.63
CA LEU A 474 -14.52 1.19 -22.96
C LEU A 474 -13.79 1.00 -21.62
N ILE A 475 -14.53 0.90 -20.53
CA ILE A 475 -14.00 0.67 -19.18
C ILE A 475 -14.19 -0.80 -18.83
N VAL A 476 -13.08 -1.52 -18.67
CA VAL A 476 -13.06 -2.91 -18.21
C VAL A 476 -13.11 -2.92 -16.69
N TRP A 477 -14.16 -3.52 -16.13
CA TRP A 477 -14.41 -3.55 -14.69
C TRP A 477 -14.99 -4.90 -14.26
N PRO A 478 -14.55 -5.46 -13.11
CA PRO A 478 -15.09 -6.71 -12.60
C PRO A 478 -16.52 -6.50 -12.08
N THR A 479 -17.41 -7.42 -12.45
CA THR A 479 -18.78 -7.46 -11.92
C THR A 479 -18.81 -8.08 -10.53
N VAL A 480 -19.93 -7.93 -9.83
CA VAL A 480 -20.16 -8.62 -8.54
C VAL A 480 -20.00 -10.13 -8.70
N GLU A 481 -20.43 -10.68 -9.83
CA GLU A 481 -20.34 -12.11 -10.12
C GLU A 481 -18.90 -12.55 -10.38
N ASP A 482 -18.11 -11.74 -11.09
CA ASP A 482 -16.68 -12.01 -11.30
C ASP A 482 -15.94 -12.04 -9.95
N VAL A 483 -16.25 -11.10 -9.05
CA VAL A 483 -15.67 -11.08 -7.69
C VAL A 483 -16.12 -12.31 -6.89
N ARG A 484 -17.43 -12.60 -6.87
CA ARG A 484 -18.00 -13.74 -6.12
C ARG A 484 -17.39 -15.08 -6.54
N CYS A 485 -17.11 -15.25 -7.83
CA CYS A 485 -16.57 -16.48 -8.40
C CYS A 485 -15.04 -16.49 -8.52
N SER A 486 -14.35 -15.42 -8.10
CA SER A 486 -12.90 -15.37 -8.08
C SER A 486 -12.31 -16.33 -7.04
N ILE A 487 -11.01 -16.62 -7.15
CA ILE A 487 -10.30 -17.49 -6.20
C ILE A 487 -10.32 -16.98 -4.75
N GLU A 488 -10.47 -15.66 -4.56
CA GLU A 488 -10.57 -15.04 -3.24
C GLU A 488 -12.04 -14.79 -2.82
N GLY A 489 -13.00 -15.10 -3.69
CA GLY A 489 -14.41 -14.75 -3.51
C GLY A 489 -14.60 -13.26 -3.23
N TYR A 490 -15.53 -12.92 -2.33
CA TYR A 490 -15.79 -11.52 -1.97
C TYR A 490 -14.59 -10.78 -1.35
N ALA A 491 -13.59 -11.48 -0.83
CA ALA A 491 -12.38 -10.85 -0.30
C ALA A 491 -11.58 -10.11 -1.40
N ALA A 492 -11.65 -10.54 -2.67
CA ALA A 492 -11.04 -9.80 -3.78
C ALA A 492 -11.57 -8.35 -3.90
N GLY A 493 -12.80 -8.11 -3.43
CA GLY A 493 -13.42 -6.78 -3.42
C GLY A 493 -12.68 -5.73 -2.60
N SER A 494 -11.87 -6.13 -1.60
CA SER A 494 -11.06 -5.18 -0.82
C SER A 494 -9.96 -4.50 -1.65
N CYS A 495 -9.58 -5.13 -2.76
CA CYS A 495 -8.64 -4.61 -3.75
C CYS A 495 -9.32 -3.91 -4.94
N ILE A 496 -10.64 -3.72 -4.87
CA ILE A 496 -11.44 -2.98 -5.86
C ILE A 496 -12.12 -1.77 -5.17
N PRO A 497 -11.36 -0.77 -4.67
CA PRO A 497 -11.83 0.15 -3.64
C PRO A 497 -12.60 1.37 -4.18
N SER A 498 -13.67 1.14 -4.94
CA SER A 498 -14.51 2.22 -5.51
C SER A 498 -15.82 2.41 -4.75
N PRO A 499 -16.15 3.64 -4.28
CA PRO A 499 -17.46 3.93 -3.71
C PRO A 499 -18.58 3.67 -4.72
N GLN A 500 -19.69 3.09 -4.27
CA GLN A 500 -20.87 2.84 -5.10
C GLN A 500 -21.35 4.11 -5.84
N LYS A 501 -21.36 5.26 -5.15
CA LYS A 501 -21.70 6.58 -5.73
C LYS A 501 -20.82 7.02 -6.92
N ASN A 502 -19.62 6.45 -7.07
CA ASN A 502 -18.72 6.74 -8.19
C ASN A 502 -18.95 5.76 -9.34
N VAL A 503 -19.15 4.47 -9.04
CA VAL A 503 -19.34 3.40 -10.03
C VAL A 503 -20.72 3.49 -10.68
N GLU A 504 -21.75 3.82 -9.93
CA GLU A 504 -23.14 3.83 -10.41
C GLU A 504 -23.56 5.15 -11.09
N ARG A 505 -22.61 6.03 -11.40
CA ARG A 505 -22.92 7.28 -12.11
C ARG A 505 -23.52 6.98 -13.48
N ASP A 506 -24.67 7.59 -13.79
CA ASP A 506 -25.46 7.28 -14.98
C ASP A 506 -24.67 7.39 -16.29
N PHE A 507 -23.81 8.41 -16.42
CA PHE A 507 -23.05 8.63 -17.64
C PHE A 507 -22.02 7.52 -17.92
N LEU A 508 -21.62 6.75 -16.91
CA LEU A 508 -20.66 5.64 -17.06
C LEU A 508 -21.29 4.39 -17.67
N LYS A 509 -22.61 4.26 -17.62
CA LYS A 509 -23.35 3.06 -18.10
C LYS A 509 -22.98 2.68 -19.53
N LYS A 510 -22.68 3.67 -20.39
CA LYS A 510 -22.31 3.48 -21.80
C LYS A 510 -20.87 2.99 -22.03
N TYR A 511 -20.02 3.03 -21.01
CA TYR A 511 -18.61 2.66 -21.13
C TYR A 511 -18.29 1.27 -20.58
N TRP A 512 -19.12 0.72 -19.69
CA TRP A 512 -18.79 -0.51 -18.99
C TRP A 512 -18.62 -1.72 -19.92
N SER A 513 -17.59 -2.50 -19.62
CA SER A 513 -17.23 -3.77 -20.26
C SER A 513 -16.79 -4.74 -19.17
N ARG A 514 -17.20 -6.01 -19.29
CA ARG A 514 -16.89 -7.05 -18.30
C ARG A 514 -15.40 -7.39 -18.31
N TRP A 515 -14.82 -7.64 -17.14
CA TRP A 515 -13.50 -8.25 -17.02
C TRP A 515 -13.51 -9.68 -17.57
N LYS A 516 -12.56 -10.02 -18.44
CA LYS A 516 -12.43 -11.37 -18.99
C LYS A 516 -11.00 -11.67 -19.43
N ALA A 517 -10.45 -12.78 -18.97
CA ALA A 517 -9.07 -13.23 -19.22
C ALA A 517 -8.94 -14.76 -19.43
N ASP A 518 -9.96 -15.41 -20.01
CA ASP A 518 -9.96 -16.87 -20.32
C ASP A 518 -8.69 -17.33 -21.06
N HIS A 519 -8.23 -16.51 -22.02
CA HIS A 519 -7.09 -16.80 -22.88
C HIS A 519 -5.75 -16.95 -22.13
N VAL A 520 -5.67 -16.46 -20.89
CA VAL A 520 -4.53 -16.65 -19.98
C VAL A 520 -4.92 -17.44 -18.73
N GLY A 521 -6.15 -17.97 -18.67
CA GLY A 521 -6.67 -18.75 -17.54
C GLY A 521 -6.83 -17.95 -16.24
N ARG A 522 -7.15 -16.64 -16.33
CA ARG A 522 -7.22 -15.72 -15.17
C ARG A 522 -8.55 -14.98 -15.04
N CYS A 523 -9.65 -15.63 -15.42
CA CYS A 523 -10.99 -15.09 -15.21
C CYS A 523 -11.40 -15.11 -13.74
#